data_AF-A0A8X6WC27-F1
#
_entry.id   AF-A0A8X6WC27-F1
#
_cell.length_a   1.000
_cell.length_b   1.000
_cell.length_c   1.000
_cell.angle_alpha   90.00
_cell.angle_beta   90.00
_cell.angle_gamma   90.00
#
_symmetry.space_group_name_H-M   'P 1'
#
loop_
_entity.id
_entity.type
_entity.pdbx_description
1 polymer ?
#
loop_
_entity_poly.entity_id
_entity_poly.type
_entity_poly.pdbx_seq_one_letter_code
_entity_poly.pdbx_strand_id
1 'polypeptide(L)' 'MRDCGFVTATVTGERHADMLQNRIIPSLADKHLLERTIFMQGGAPPHIARRVKDLLRRSFGDDRVLSRHFHHA' A
#
# COMPACT_ATOMS: atom_id res chain seq x y z
N MET A 1 23.95 23.16 -13.58
CA MET A 1 23.77 22.51 -12.26
C MET A 1 22.41 21.84 -12.26
N ARG A 2 22.33 20.53 -12.01
CA ARG A 2 21.05 19.82 -11.93
C ARG A 2 20.50 20.04 -10.52
N ASP A 3 19.27 20.53 -10.46
CA ASP A 3 18.57 20.80 -9.21
C ASP A 3 18.22 19.46 -8.53
N CYS A 4 19.03 19.04 -7.56
CA CYS A 4 18.77 17.87 -6.72
C CYS A 4 17.95 18.29 -5.49
N GLY A 5 16.75 18.83 -5.72
CA GLY A 5 15.82 19.21 -4.66
C GLY A 5 14.86 18.07 -4.28
N PHE A 6 14.36 18.07 -3.05
CA PHE A 6 13.22 17.23 -2.68
C PHE A 6 11.96 17.76 -3.37
N VAL A 7 11.41 16.96 -4.28
CA VAL A 7 10.14 17.30 -4.95
C VAL A 7 8.99 16.93 -4.01
N THR A 8 8.26 17.94 -3.53
CA THR A 8 6.99 17.71 -2.84
C THR A 8 5.94 17.37 -3.88
N ALA A 9 5.45 16.13 -3.87
CA ALA A 9 4.40 15.68 -4.77
C ALA A 9 3.27 15.04 -3.96
N THR A 10 2.03 15.23 -4.43
CA THR A 10 0.86 14.59 -3.81
C THR A 10 0.89 13.09 -4.09
N VAL A 11 0.65 12.29 -3.06
CA VAL A 11 0.45 10.85 -3.21
C VAL A 11 -0.91 10.60 -3.85
N THR A 12 -0.93 10.19 -5.11
CA THR A 12 -2.13 9.70 -5.80
C THR A 12 -2.37 8.22 -5.48
N GLY A 13 -3.57 7.69 -5.72
CA GLY A 13 -3.84 6.25 -5.57
C GLY A 13 -2.90 5.36 -6.42
N GLU A 14 -2.54 5.79 -7.62
CA GLU A 14 -1.58 5.10 -8.50
C GLU A 14 -0.18 5.04 -7.88
N ARG A 15 0.40 6.19 -7.54
CA ARG A 15 1.70 6.28 -6.85
C ARG A 15 1.73 5.48 -5.53
N HIS A 16 0.62 5.47 -4.79
CA HIS A 16 0.50 4.67 -3.58
C HIS A 16 0.53 3.16 -3.89
N ALA A 17 -0.24 2.72 -4.90
CA ALA A 17 -0.23 1.33 -5.35
C ALA A 17 1.17 0.90 -5.85
N ASP A 18 1.84 1.75 -6.63
CA ASP A 18 3.18 1.48 -7.15
C ASP A 18 4.21 1.37 -6.02
N MET A 19 4.13 2.24 -5.00
CA MET A 19 4.98 2.13 -3.81
C MET A 19 4.74 0.81 -3.07
N LEU A 20 3.48 0.42 -2.85
CA LEU A 20 3.16 -0.84 -2.19
C LEU A 20 3.71 -2.03 -2.97
N GLN A 21 3.43 -2.08 -4.28
CA GLN A 21 3.79 -3.19 -5.16
C GLN A 21 5.30 -3.33 -5.35
N ASN A 22 6.03 -2.22 -5.48
CA ASN A 22 7.44 -2.25 -5.86
C ASN A 22 8.40 -2.11 -4.67
N ARG A 23 7.91 -1.66 -3.51
CA ARG A 23 8.76 -1.44 -2.33
C ARG A 23 8.29 -2.23 -1.12
N ILE A 24 7.06 -2.00 -0.66
CA ILE A 24 6.62 -2.53 0.64
C ILE A 24 6.42 -4.04 0.59
N ILE A 25 5.65 -4.54 -0.38
CA ILE A 25 5.35 -5.97 -0.50
C ILE A 25 6.63 -6.78 -0.73
N PRO A 26 7.53 -6.42 -1.68
CA PRO A 26 8.81 -7.12 -1.84
C PRO A 26 9.66 -7.09 -0.57
N SER A 27 9.78 -5.94 0.10
CA SER A 27 10.58 -5.83 1.33
C SER A 27 10.06 -6.71 2.47
N LEU A 28 8.75 -6.95 2.53
CA LEU A 28 8.14 -7.87 3.50
C LEU A 28 8.31 -9.34 3.08
N ALA A 29 8.21 -9.63 1.78
CA ALA A 29 8.44 -10.97 1.24
C ALA A 29 9.89 -11.42 1.44
N ASP A 30 10.86 -10.56 1.16
CA ASP A 30 12.30 -10.84 1.32
C ASP A 30 12.68 -11.12 2.79
N LYS A 31 11.89 -10.59 3.74
CA LYS A 31 12.06 -10.83 5.17
C LYS A 31 11.22 -12.00 5.69
N HIS A 32 10.48 -12.70 4.83
CA HIS A 32 9.51 -13.74 5.19
C HIS A 32 8.45 -13.27 6.20
N LEU A 33 8.06 -11.99 6.12
CA LEU A 33 7.07 -11.36 7.00
C LEU A 33 5.71 -11.15 6.34
N LEU A 34 5.60 -11.26 5.01
CA LEU A 34 4.38 -10.93 4.27
C LEU A 34 3.15 -11.68 4.81
N GLU A 35 3.25 -12.99 4.99
CA GLU A 35 2.15 -13.84 5.51
C GLU A 35 1.83 -13.60 7.00
N ARG A 36 2.72 -12.94 7.73
CA ARG A 36 2.58 -12.69 9.19
C ARG A 36 2.16 -11.25 9.49
N THR A 37 2.11 -10.39 8.48
CA THR A 37 1.89 -8.96 8.66
C THR A 37 0.39 -8.66 8.57
N ILE A 38 -0.14 -7.99 9.59
CA ILE A 38 -1.44 -7.31 9.51
C ILE A 38 -1.15 -5.88 9.02
N PHE A 39 -1.59 -5.57 7.80
CA PHE A 39 -1.39 -4.26 7.19
C PHE A 39 -2.46 -3.28 7.66
N MET A 40 -2.06 -2.12 8.20
CA MET A 40 -2.98 -1.09 8.65
C MET A 40 -2.76 0.21 7.87
N GLN A 41 -3.85 0.84 7.42
CA GLN A 41 -3.80 2.17 6.81
C GLN A 41 -5.04 3.02 7.11
N GLY A 42 -4.87 4.34 7.07
CA GLY A 42 -5.98 5.29 7.18
C GLY A 42 -6.86 5.36 5.93
N GLY A 43 -8.03 5.99 6.02
CA GLY A 43 -8.99 6.09 4.91
C GLY A 43 -8.82 7.33 4.02
N ALA A 44 -7.59 7.79 3.76
CA ALA A 44 -7.40 8.89 2.81
C ALA A 44 -7.76 8.44 1.38
N PRO A 45 -8.23 9.32 0.49
CA PRO A 45 -8.66 8.91 -0.86
C PRO A 45 -7.65 8.05 -1.64
N PRO A 46 -6.32 8.33 -1.60
CA PRO A 46 -5.33 7.46 -2.24
C PRO A 46 -5.27 6.04 -1.66
N HIS A 47 -5.47 5.89 -0.36
CA HIS A 47 -5.37 4.61 0.35
C HIS A 47 -6.57 3.70 0.06
N ILE A 48 -7.75 4.29 -0.22
CA ILE A 48 -8.98 3.55 -0.52
C ILE A 48 -9.28 3.48 -2.02
N ALA A 49 -8.32 3.87 -2.88
CA ALA A 49 -8.44 3.70 -4.31
C ALA A 49 -8.60 2.20 -4.66
N ARG A 50 -9.43 1.88 -5.67
CA ARG A 50 -9.74 0.48 -6.05
C ARG A 50 -8.48 -0.37 -6.24
N ARG A 51 -7.50 0.15 -6.98
CA ARG A 51 -6.21 -0.54 -7.23
C ARG A 51 -5.45 -0.84 -5.94
N VAL A 52 -5.45 0.08 -4.97
CA VAL A 52 -4.83 -0.14 -3.65
C VAL A 52 -5.58 -1.22 -2.88
N LYS A 53 -6.92 -1.20 -2.89
CA LYS A 53 -7.73 -2.23 -2.23
C LYS A 53 -7.46 -3.62 -2.79
N ASP A 54 -7.49 -3.75 -4.12
CA ASP A 54 -7.29 -5.03 -4.79
C ASP A 54 -5.88 -5.57 -4.55
N LEU A 55 -4.87 -4.70 -4.56
CA LEU A 55 -3.49 -5.08 -4.27
C LEU A 55 -3.35 -5.57 -2.82
N LEU A 56 -3.85 -4.81 -1.84
CA LEU A 56 -3.74 -5.18 -0.43
C LEU A 56 -4.44 -6.51 -0.13
N ARG A 57 -5.63 -6.74 -0.68
CA ARG A 57 -6.34 -8.03 -0.53
C ARG A 57 -5.56 -9.19 -1.14
N ARG A 58 -5.01 -9.02 -2.34
CA ARG A 58 -4.22 -10.07 -3.00
C ARG A 58 -2.92 -10.37 -2.28
N SER A 59 -2.29 -9.37 -1.66
CA SER A 59 -0.97 -9.52 -1.03
C SER A 59 -1.02 -9.94 0.42
N PHE A 60 -2.01 -9.46 1.18
CA PHE A 60 -2.11 -9.74 2.61
C PHE A 60 -3.26 -10.67 2.95
N GLY A 61 -4.31 -10.79 2.13
CA GLY A 61 -5.55 -11.48 2.49
C GLY A 61 -6.57 -10.53 3.14
N ASP A 62 -7.86 -10.88 3.04
CA ASP A 62 -8.97 -10.06 3.54
C ASP A 62 -9.00 -9.95 5.08
N ASP A 63 -8.43 -10.94 5.77
CA ASP A 63 -8.34 -11.04 7.23
C ASP A 63 -7.18 -10.22 7.83
N ARG A 64 -6.22 -9.80 6.99
CA ARG A 64 -4.98 -9.13 7.43
C ARG A 64 -4.85 -7.68 6.94
N VAL A 65 -5.92 -7.06 6.46
CA VAL A 65 -5.92 -5.64 6.04
C VAL A 65 -6.88 -4.81 6.89
N LEU A 66 -6.36 -4.01 7.81
CA LEU A 66 -7.12 -3.08 8.64
C LEU A 66 -7.17 -1.70 7.97
N SER A 67 -8.28 -1.38 7.30
CA SER A 67 -8.45 -0.09 6.63
C SER A 67 -9.91 0.36 6.64
N ARG A 68 -10.13 1.67 6.82
CA ARG A 68 -11.47 2.24 6.61
C ARG A 68 -11.94 1.96 5.18
N HIS A 69 -13.25 1.75 5.00
CA HIS A 69 -13.88 1.43 3.72
C HIS A 69 -13.46 0.09 3.09
N PHE A 70 -12.86 -0.82 3.87
CA PHE A 70 -12.82 -2.24 3.52
C PHE A 70 -14.02 -2.91 4.16
N HIS A 71 -14.77 -3.65 3.36
CA HIS A 71 -15.73 -4.61 3.86
C HIS A 71 -14.97 -5.92 4.04
N HIS A 72 -14.88 -6.39 5.28
CA HIS A 72 -14.50 -7.76 5.57
C HIS A 72 -15.72 -8.63 5.25
N ALA A 73 -15.49 -9.75 4.58
CA ALA A 73 -16.51 -10.78 4.38
C ALA A 73 -16.75 -11.53 5.70
#